data_AF-A0A964BPK5-F1
#
_entry.id   AF-A0A964BPK5-F1
#
_cell.length_a   1.000
_cell.length_b   1.000
_cell.length_c   1.000
_cell.angle_alpha   90.00
_cell.angle_beta   90.00
_cell.angle_gamma   90.00
#
_symmetry.space_group_name_H-M   'P 1'
#
loop_
_entity.id
_entity.type
_entity.pdbx_description
1 polymer ?
#
loop_
_entity_poly.entity_id
_entity_poly.type
_entity_poly.pdbx_seq_one_letter_code
_entity_poly.pdbx_strand_id
1 'polypeptide(L)'
;MTLIICPGIHPPELTESFVESIKKTIGERKYLIFPSEESGPYSAIAILQWLKIHYPSPLDAPPLSFISFSAGVVGSMGAAIAWQLQGGRINNFIAFDGWGMPLIGNFPLYRVSHDRFTHYTSALLGGGKKGFYVDPEVEHLTLWRSPDTCRGWYIISPGLKTRCSLLEYLNSRC
;
A
#
# COMPACT_ATOMS: atom_id res chain seq x y z
N MET A 1 2.79 2.09 -16.23
CA MET A 1 2.28 2.28 -14.84
C MET A 1 3.48 2.30 -13.91
N THR A 2 3.47 3.17 -12.90
CA THR A 2 4.55 3.24 -11.90
C THR A 2 4.00 2.83 -10.54
N LEU A 3 4.75 2.00 -9.82
CA LEU A 3 4.42 1.60 -8.47
C LEU A 3 5.15 2.53 -7.49
N ILE A 4 4.38 3.27 -6.71
CA ILE A 4 4.86 4.15 -5.66
C ILE A 4 4.82 3.38 -4.35
N ILE A 5 5.96 3.28 -3.69
CA ILE A 5 6.12 2.65 -2.38
C ILE A 5 6.27 3.74 -1.34
N CYS A 6 5.33 3.82 -0.39
CA CYS A 6 5.36 4.77 0.72
C CYS A 6 5.53 4.02 2.04
N PRO A 7 6.77 3.87 2.53
CA PRO A 7 7.05 3.12 3.75
C PRO A 7 6.58 3.82 5.02
N GLY A 8 6.66 3.11 6.14
CA GLY A 8 6.39 3.63 7.47
C GLY A 8 7.62 4.26 8.13
N ILE A 9 7.62 4.32 9.46
CA ILE A 9 8.78 4.74 10.25
C ILE A 9 9.56 3.49 10.63
N HIS A 10 10.65 3.20 9.90
CA HIS A 10 11.57 2.10 10.16
C HIS A 10 12.82 2.25 9.27
N PRO A 11 13.90 1.49 9.52
CA PRO A 11 15.09 1.51 8.67
C PRO A 11 14.80 1.13 7.20
N PRO A 12 15.58 1.62 6.21
CA PRO A 12 15.28 1.47 4.78
C PRO A 12 15.37 0.02 4.31
N GLU A 13 16.23 -0.78 4.95
CA GLU A 13 16.51 -2.17 4.59
C GLU A 13 15.24 -3.03 4.65
N LEU A 14 14.27 -2.63 5.50
CA LEU A 14 12.96 -3.31 5.55
C LEU A 14 12.15 -3.08 4.27
N THR A 15 12.18 -1.87 3.72
CA THR A 15 11.54 -1.57 2.43
C THR A 15 12.29 -2.22 1.28
N GLU A 16 13.61 -2.26 1.34
CA GLU A 16 14.42 -2.95 0.33
C GLU A 16 14.05 -4.44 0.27
N SER A 17 13.99 -5.10 1.43
CA SER A 17 13.56 -6.49 1.55
C SER A 17 12.12 -6.72 1.05
N PHE A 18 11.19 -5.81 1.37
CA PHE A 18 9.84 -5.83 0.82
C PHE A 18 9.85 -5.78 -0.72
N VAL A 19 10.59 -4.82 -1.29
CA VAL A 19 10.67 -4.58 -2.72
C VAL A 19 11.30 -5.77 -3.44
N GLU A 20 12.38 -6.36 -2.90
CA GLU A 20 12.99 -7.58 -3.43
C GLU A 20 12.01 -8.75 -3.46
N SER A 21 11.22 -8.91 -2.40
CA SER A 21 10.24 -9.99 -2.29
C SER A 21 9.12 -9.83 -3.32
N ILE A 22 8.57 -8.63 -3.49
CA ILE A 22 7.48 -8.41 -4.45
C ILE A 22 7.96 -8.37 -5.91
N LYS A 23 9.20 -7.95 -6.19
CA LYS A 23 9.78 -7.94 -7.55
C LYS A 23 9.76 -9.33 -8.19
N LYS A 24 10.06 -10.36 -7.40
CA LYS A 24 10.02 -11.78 -7.84
C LYS A 24 8.63 -12.21 -8.35
N THR A 25 7.57 -11.52 -7.91
CA THR A 25 6.19 -11.93 -8.19
C THR A 25 5.46 -10.98 -9.15
N ILE A 26 5.62 -9.67 -8.96
CA ILE A 26 4.91 -8.60 -9.69
C ILE A 26 5.67 -8.20 -10.97
N GLY A 27 6.91 -8.68 -11.13
CA GLY A 27 7.76 -8.48 -12.31
C GLY A 27 8.50 -7.14 -12.31
N GLU A 28 9.23 -6.87 -13.39
CA GLU A 28 9.99 -5.62 -13.54
C GLU A 28 9.06 -4.46 -13.88
N ARG A 29 8.54 -3.79 -12.85
CA ARG A 29 7.84 -2.50 -12.97
C ARG A 29 8.80 -1.36 -12.63
N LYS A 30 8.45 -0.13 -13.03
CA LYS A 30 9.10 1.06 -12.46
C LYS A 30 8.61 1.23 -11.02
N TYR A 31 9.51 1.04 -10.06
CA TYR A 31 9.28 1.29 -8.65
C TYR A 31 9.89 2.64 -8.28
N LEU A 32 9.13 3.48 -7.58
CA LEU A 32 9.65 4.68 -6.92
C LEU A 32 9.37 4.55 -5.43
N ILE A 33 10.41 4.62 -4.62
CA ILE A 33 10.32 4.49 -3.15
C ILE A 33 10.46 5.89 -2.57
N PHE A 34 9.47 6.31 -1.79
CA PHE A 34 9.53 7.59 -1.10
C PHE A 34 10.58 7.54 0.02
N PRO A 35 11.52 8.50 0.10
CA PRO A 35 12.58 8.53 1.11
C PRO A 35 12.02 9.00 2.46
N SER A 36 11.36 8.09 3.18
CA SER A 36 10.69 8.39 4.46
C SER A 36 11.62 8.83 5.60
N GLU A 37 12.92 8.56 5.47
CA GLU A 37 13.92 8.96 6.46
C GLU A 37 14.25 10.46 6.40
N GLU A 38 14.19 11.02 5.19
CA GLU A 38 14.49 12.44 4.95
C GLU A 38 13.25 13.32 5.14
N SER A 39 12.07 12.73 4.92
CA SER A 39 10.78 13.42 4.96
C SER A 39 9.76 12.52 5.63
N GLY A 40 9.16 12.96 6.74
CA GLY A 40 8.25 12.13 7.52
C GLY A 40 7.17 11.45 6.66
N PRO A 41 6.96 10.12 6.78
CA PRO A 41 6.12 9.33 5.87
C PRO A 41 4.63 9.72 5.90
N TYR A 42 4.21 10.43 6.94
CA TYR A 42 2.85 10.93 7.12
C TYR A 42 2.59 12.26 6.39
N SER A 43 3.61 12.90 5.80
CA SER A 43 3.48 14.20 5.13
C SER A 43 2.99 14.05 3.69
N ALA A 44 1.70 14.28 3.47
CA ALA A 44 1.10 14.28 2.14
C ALA A 44 1.74 15.32 1.19
N ILE A 45 2.13 16.49 1.74
CA ILE A 45 2.77 17.55 0.97
C ILE A 45 4.16 17.12 0.50
N ALA A 46 4.96 16.50 1.37
CA ALA A 46 6.30 16.03 1.01
C ALA A 46 6.24 14.93 -0.05
N ILE A 47 5.31 13.97 0.09
CA ILE A 47 5.10 12.91 -0.92
C ILE A 47 4.65 13.53 -2.25
N LEU A 48 3.73 14.47 -2.25
CA LEU A 48 3.26 15.14 -3.46
C LEU A 48 4.38 15.93 -4.16
N GLN A 49 5.19 16.68 -3.41
CA GLN A 49 6.35 17.40 -3.94
C GLN A 49 7.36 16.44 -4.55
N TRP A 50 7.67 15.36 -3.84
CA TRP A 50 8.56 14.31 -4.34
C TRP A 50 8.02 13.66 -5.61
N LEU A 51 6.72 13.36 -5.70
CA LEU A 51 6.10 12.85 -6.93
C LEU A 51 6.28 13.83 -8.10
N LYS A 52 6.16 15.13 -7.85
CA LYS A 52 6.35 16.17 -8.88
C LYS A 52 7.79 16.31 -9.36
N ILE A 53 8.79 15.90 -8.56
CA ILE A 53 10.18 15.82 -9.03
C ILE A 53 10.30 14.76 -10.15
N HIS A 54 9.63 13.62 -9.98
CA HIS A 54 9.64 12.52 -10.96
C HIS A 54 8.66 12.74 -12.12
N TYR A 55 7.54 13.40 -11.83
CA TYR A 55 6.44 13.63 -12.76
C TYR A 55 5.90 15.08 -12.59
N PRO A 56 6.54 16.08 -13.22
CA PRO A 56 6.19 17.49 -13.00
C PRO A 56 4.73 17.86 -13.35
N SER A 57 4.16 17.18 -14.35
CA SER A 57 2.77 17.33 -14.76
C SER A 57 1.96 16.07 -14.40
N PRO A 58 1.06 16.12 -13.41
CA PRO A 58 0.20 14.98 -13.08
C PRO A 58 -0.66 14.50 -14.25
N LEU A 59 -1.11 15.43 -15.10
CA LEU A 59 -1.96 15.14 -16.26
C LEU A 59 -1.24 14.27 -17.29
N ASP A 60 0.05 14.51 -17.51
CA ASP A 60 0.87 13.80 -18.49
C ASP A 60 1.54 12.54 -17.92
N ALA A 61 1.43 12.34 -16.60
CA ALA A 61 2.06 11.22 -15.92
C ALA A 61 1.39 9.88 -16.27
N PRO A 62 2.15 8.76 -16.21
CA PRO A 62 1.54 7.45 -16.25
C PRO A 62 0.62 7.25 -15.04
N PRO A 63 -0.36 6.32 -15.12
CA PRO A 63 -1.13 5.94 -13.94
C PRO A 63 -0.21 5.45 -12.83
N LEU A 64 -0.49 5.91 -11.61
CA LEU A 64 0.25 5.54 -10.41
C LEU A 64 -0.54 4.49 -9.62
N SER A 65 0.16 3.46 -9.16
CA SER A 65 -0.33 2.52 -8.15
C SER A 65 0.42 2.76 -6.86
N PHE A 66 -0.25 2.74 -5.71
CA PHE A 66 0.38 2.94 -4.41
C PHE A 66 0.38 1.66 -3.60
N ILE A 67 1.51 1.35 -2.97
CA ILE A 67 1.60 0.44 -1.84
C ILE A 67 2.18 1.23 -0.67
N SER A 68 1.45 1.26 0.43
CA SER A 68 1.79 2.16 1.53
C SER A 68 1.65 1.45 2.87
N PHE A 69 2.56 1.72 3.79
CA PHE A 69 2.66 1.01 5.05
C PHE A 69 2.57 1.93 6.25
N SER A 70 1.78 1.55 7.26
CA SER A 70 1.74 2.23 8.55
C SER A 70 1.51 3.74 8.39
N ALA A 71 2.35 4.59 9.00
CA ALA A 71 2.31 6.05 8.85
C ALA A 71 2.40 6.53 7.37
N GLY A 72 3.05 5.76 6.49
CA GLY A 72 3.10 6.02 5.06
C GLY A 72 1.72 6.01 4.40
N VAL A 73 0.76 5.24 4.92
CA VAL A 73 -0.64 5.24 4.43
C VAL A 73 -1.28 6.62 4.61
N VAL A 74 -1.00 7.31 5.72
CA VAL A 74 -1.58 8.64 6.00
C VAL A 74 -1.13 9.65 4.97
N GLY A 75 0.19 9.78 4.79
CA GLY A 75 0.75 10.76 3.86
C GLY A 75 0.39 10.44 2.42
N SER A 76 0.56 9.18 2.02
CA SER A 76 0.32 8.76 0.64
C SER A 76 -1.16 8.84 0.24
N MET A 77 -2.11 8.62 1.16
CA MET A 77 -3.52 8.81 0.88
C MET A 77 -3.82 10.27 0.52
N GLY A 78 -3.34 11.21 1.35
CA GLY A 78 -3.48 12.64 1.07
C GLY A 78 -2.80 13.04 -0.25
N ALA A 79 -1.60 12.51 -0.51
CA ALA A 79 -0.88 12.77 -1.74
C ALA A 79 -1.60 12.19 -2.98
N ALA A 80 -2.16 10.98 -2.90
CA ALA A 80 -2.90 10.34 -3.99
C ALA A 80 -4.19 11.09 -4.33
N ILE A 81 -4.93 11.57 -3.31
CA ILE A 81 -6.10 12.43 -3.52
C ILE A 81 -5.68 13.74 -4.18
N ALA A 82 -4.66 14.42 -3.65
CA ALA A 82 -4.17 15.68 -4.20
C ALA A 82 -3.62 15.52 -5.63
N TRP A 83 -3.00 14.38 -5.93
CA TRP A 83 -2.55 14.01 -7.27
C TRP A 83 -3.73 13.86 -8.24
N GLN A 84 -4.79 13.15 -7.82
CA GLN A 84 -6.00 12.98 -8.62
C GLN A 84 -6.72 14.32 -8.88
N LEU A 85 -6.80 15.20 -7.87
CA LEU A 85 -7.36 16.53 -8.01
C LEU A 85 -6.60 17.43 -8.99
N GLN A 86 -5.32 17.14 -9.26
CA GLN A 86 -4.50 17.84 -10.25
C GLN A 86 -4.55 17.18 -11.64
N GLY A 87 -5.50 16.27 -11.88
CA GLY A 87 -5.67 15.57 -13.16
C GLY A 87 -4.83 14.29 -13.28
N GLY A 88 -4.04 13.94 -12.27
CA GLY A 88 -3.28 12.71 -12.23
C GLY A 88 -4.15 11.47 -12.10
N ARG A 89 -3.67 10.34 -12.62
CA ARG A 89 -4.42 9.07 -12.57
C ARG A 89 -3.88 8.13 -11.50
N ILE A 90 -4.76 7.68 -10.62
CA ILE A 90 -4.49 6.62 -9.63
C ILE A 90 -5.15 5.33 -10.11
N ASN A 91 -4.34 4.31 -10.39
CA ASN A 91 -4.81 3.00 -10.81
C ASN A 91 -5.36 2.19 -9.64
N ASN A 92 -4.63 2.14 -8.53
CA ASN A 92 -5.08 1.56 -7.27
C ASN A 92 -4.20 2.01 -6.10
N PHE A 93 -4.67 1.74 -4.90
CA PHE A 93 -3.97 2.02 -3.65
C PHE A 93 -4.13 0.82 -2.70
N ILE A 94 -3.02 0.31 -2.17
CA ILE A 94 -2.98 -0.80 -1.23
C ILE A 94 -2.40 -0.32 0.10
N ALA A 95 -3.25 -0.29 1.13
CA ALA A 95 -2.88 0.12 2.48
C ALA A 95 -2.49 -1.11 3.31
N PHE A 96 -1.23 -1.18 3.72
CA PHE A 96 -0.72 -2.16 4.67
C PHE A 96 -0.75 -1.55 6.07
N ASP A 97 -1.51 -2.16 6.98
CA ASP A 97 -1.60 -1.75 8.39
C ASP A 97 -1.76 -0.24 8.62
N GLY A 98 -2.58 0.42 7.77
CA GLY A 98 -2.96 1.82 7.95
C GLY A 98 -4.01 2.00 9.05
N TRP A 99 -3.66 1.64 10.29
CA TRP A 99 -4.59 1.68 11.42
C TRP A 99 -5.07 3.11 11.67
N GLY A 100 -6.36 3.28 11.92
CA GLY A 100 -6.94 4.58 12.25
C GLY A 100 -7.12 5.55 11.08
N MET A 101 -6.69 5.19 9.85
CA MET A 101 -6.78 6.08 8.69
C MET A 101 -8.05 5.80 7.86
N PRO A 102 -8.91 6.82 7.64
CA PRO A 102 -9.95 6.76 6.63
C PRO A 102 -9.37 6.50 5.24
N LEU A 103 -9.72 5.36 4.64
CA LEU A 103 -9.36 5.09 3.24
C LEU A 103 -10.45 5.67 2.33
N ILE A 104 -10.25 6.93 1.95
CA ILE A 104 -11.17 7.71 1.12
C ILE A 104 -10.52 8.05 -0.22
N GLY A 105 -11.22 7.84 -1.32
CA GLY A 105 -10.69 8.16 -2.64
C GLY A 105 -11.58 7.63 -3.76
N ASN A 106 -11.56 8.29 -4.92
CA ASN A 106 -12.28 7.84 -6.10
C ASN A 106 -11.38 6.95 -6.98
N PHE A 107 -10.82 5.91 -6.37
CA PHE A 107 -9.97 4.91 -7.01
C PHE A 107 -10.04 3.57 -6.26
N PRO A 108 -9.66 2.44 -6.89
CA PRO A 108 -9.64 1.15 -6.22
C PRO A 108 -8.74 1.14 -4.98
N LEU A 109 -9.31 0.76 -3.84
CA LEU A 109 -8.67 0.73 -2.53
C LEU A 109 -8.68 -0.69 -1.95
N TYR A 110 -7.54 -1.13 -1.45
CA TYR A 110 -7.34 -2.46 -0.87
C TYR A 110 -6.64 -2.36 0.47
N ARG A 111 -7.00 -3.25 1.41
CA ARG A 111 -6.35 -3.35 2.72
C ARG A 111 -5.56 -4.65 2.86
N VAL A 112 -4.41 -4.56 3.51
CA VAL A 112 -3.62 -5.69 3.97
C VAL A 112 -3.36 -5.48 5.45
N SER A 113 -3.61 -6.49 6.27
CA SER A 113 -3.45 -6.41 7.73
C SER A 113 -2.61 -7.57 8.26
N HIS A 114 -1.76 -7.32 9.25
CA HIS A 114 -0.90 -8.35 9.87
C HIS A 114 -1.67 -9.37 10.72
N ASP A 115 -2.93 -9.07 11.04
CA ASP A 115 -3.81 -9.96 11.78
C ASP A 115 -5.29 -9.69 11.46
N ARG A 116 -6.16 -10.57 11.97
CA ARG A 116 -7.61 -10.50 11.80
C ARG A 116 -8.25 -9.30 12.53
N PHE A 117 -7.89 -9.07 13.77
CA PHE A 117 -8.44 -8.01 14.63
C PHE A 117 -8.19 -6.61 14.04
N THR A 118 -6.95 -6.30 13.66
CA THR A 118 -6.56 -5.06 13.00
C THR A 118 -7.34 -4.87 11.70
N HIS A 119 -7.57 -5.95 10.95
CA HIS A 119 -8.34 -5.89 9.70
C HIS A 119 -9.77 -5.41 9.90
N TYR A 120 -10.51 -6.03 10.82
CA TYR A 120 -11.92 -5.71 11.04
C TYR A 120 -12.12 -4.37 11.75
N THR A 121 -11.27 -4.05 12.73
CA THR A 121 -11.38 -2.77 13.46
C THR A 121 -11.04 -1.60 12.55
N SER A 122 -10.07 -1.74 11.65
CA SER A 122 -9.73 -0.70 10.69
C SER A 122 -10.75 -0.54 9.57
N ALA A 123 -11.53 -1.59 9.24
CA ALA A 123 -12.58 -1.53 8.22
C ALA A 123 -13.73 -0.57 8.58
N LEU A 124 -13.93 -0.28 9.86
CA LEU A 124 -14.89 0.74 10.33
C LEU A 124 -14.57 2.14 9.79
N LEU A 125 -13.31 2.40 9.45
CA LEU A 125 -12.83 3.64 8.83
C LEU A 125 -12.67 3.48 7.31
N GLY A 126 -13.52 2.65 6.70
CA GLY A 126 -13.55 2.36 5.28
C GLY A 126 -12.94 1.00 4.94
N GLY A 127 -13.76 0.04 4.56
CA GLY A 127 -13.33 -1.35 4.30
C GLY A 127 -12.53 -1.58 3.02
N GLY A 128 -12.48 -0.59 2.11
CA GLY A 128 -11.96 -0.78 0.75
C GLY A 128 -12.86 -1.72 -0.09
N LYS A 129 -12.40 -2.08 -1.29
CA LYS A 129 -13.15 -3.00 -2.17
C LYS A 129 -12.97 -4.46 -1.76
N LYS A 130 -11.75 -4.83 -1.39
CA LYS A 130 -11.33 -6.16 -0.97
C LYS A 130 -10.16 -6.04 0.01
N GLY A 131 -9.91 -7.10 0.76
CA GLY A 131 -8.89 -7.09 1.80
C GLY A 131 -8.15 -8.42 1.95
N PHE A 132 -6.98 -8.36 2.57
CA PHE A 132 -6.23 -9.51 3.02
C PHE A 132 -5.86 -9.33 4.49
N TYR A 133 -5.89 -10.39 5.27
CA TYR A 133 -5.27 -10.41 6.59
C TYR A 133 -4.44 -11.68 6.78
N VAL A 134 -3.29 -11.56 7.44
CA VAL A 134 -2.39 -12.69 7.71
C VAL A 134 -3.01 -13.58 8.79
N ASP A 135 -2.91 -14.90 8.60
CA ASP A 135 -3.37 -15.93 9.53
C ASP A 135 -2.53 -17.23 9.34
N PRO A 136 -1.63 -17.56 10.30
CA PRO A 136 -1.49 -16.97 11.65
C PRO A 136 -0.97 -15.53 11.64
N GLU A 137 -1.28 -14.76 12.69
CA GLU A 137 -0.84 -13.38 12.84
C GLU A 137 0.70 -13.24 12.87
N VAL A 138 1.20 -12.10 12.41
CA VAL A 138 2.62 -11.76 12.41
C VAL A 138 2.84 -10.37 13.01
N GLU A 139 4.04 -10.07 13.45
CA GLU A 139 4.38 -8.71 13.88
C GLU A 139 4.15 -7.68 12.76
N HIS A 140 3.75 -6.47 13.13
CA HIS A 140 3.49 -5.35 12.21
C HIS A 140 4.63 -5.14 11.19
N LEU A 141 5.89 -5.11 11.64
CA LEU A 141 7.04 -4.95 10.76
C LEU A 141 7.37 -6.22 9.95
N THR A 142 6.95 -7.41 10.40
CA THR A 142 7.14 -8.66 9.66
C THR A 142 6.29 -8.68 8.39
N LEU A 143 5.05 -8.18 8.46
CA LEU A 143 4.19 -8.01 7.29
C LEU A 143 4.88 -7.23 6.17
N TRP A 144 5.61 -6.17 6.54
CA TRP A 144 6.32 -5.32 5.58
C TRP A 144 7.67 -5.93 5.18
N ARG A 145 8.53 -6.33 6.12
CA ARG A 145 9.87 -6.83 5.81
C ARG A 145 9.84 -8.13 5.00
N SER A 146 8.91 -9.04 5.30
CA SER A 146 8.96 -10.43 4.81
C SER A 146 7.58 -10.88 4.27
N PRO A 147 7.05 -10.19 3.25
CA PRO A 147 5.71 -10.46 2.72
C PRO A 147 5.61 -11.85 2.07
N ASP A 148 6.73 -12.44 1.68
CA ASP A 148 6.87 -13.78 1.10
C ASP A 148 6.58 -14.90 2.11
N THR A 149 6.78 -14.64 3.40
CA THR A 149 6.47 -15.59 4.48
C THR A 149 5.02 -15.51 4.95
N CYS A 150 4.29 -14.48 4.54
CA CYS A 150 2.93 -14.22 4.99
C CYS A 150 1.88 -15.03 4.21
N ARG A 151 1.04 -15.77 4.94
CA ARG A 151 -0.14 -16.46 4.42
C ARG A 151 -1.38 -16.05 5.21
N GLY A 152 -2.53 -16.10 4.58
CA GLY A 152 -3.74 -15.61 5.24
C GLY A 152 -4.98 -15.73 4.38
N TRP A 153 -5.93 -14.85 4.64
CA TRP A 153 -7.24 -14.86 4.02
C TRP A 153 -7.44 -13.66 3.12
N TYR A 154 -7.72 -13.92 1.86
CA TYR A 154 -8.24 -12.95 0.91
C TYR A 154 -9.77 -12.89 1.01
N ILE A 155 -10.29 -11.71 1.32
CA ILE A 155 -11.72 -11.41 1.49
C ILE A 155 -12.31 -10.97 0.16
N ILE A 156 -13.16 -11.83 -0.41
CA ILE A 156 -13.82 -11.60 -1.69
C ILE A 156 -15.10 -10.77 -1.48
N SER A 157 -15.89 -11.14 -0.48
CA SER A 157 -17.12 -10.47 -0.05
C SER A 157 -17.44 -10.87 1.40
N PRO A 158 -18.42 -10.24 2.08
CA PRO A 158 -18.82 -10.64 3.43
C PRO A 158 -19.15 -12.13 3.50
N GLY A 159 -18.45 -12.87 4.37
CA GLY A 159 -18.61 -14.32 4.53
C GLY A 159 -17.88 -15.19 3.50
N LEU A 160 -17.35 -14.62 2.40
CA LEU A 160 -16.62 -15.35 1.37
C LEU A 160 -15.14 -14.97 1.36
N LYS A 161 -14.29 -15.95 1.67
CA LYS A 161 -12.84 -15.79 1.69
C LYS A 161 -12.14 -17.03 1.15
N THR A 162 -10.95 -16.83 0.58
CA THR A 162 -10.06 -17.91 0.15
C THR A 162 -8.70 -17.76 0.81
N ARG A 163 -7.98 -18.88 0.98
CA ARG A 163 -6.67 -18.89 1.61
C ARG A 163 -5.59 -18.77 0.54
N CYS A 164 -4.69 -17.81 0.69
CA CYS A 164 -3.54 -17.67 -0.19
C CYS A 164 -2.37 -17.01 0.53
N SER A 165 -1.20 -17.00 -0.10
CA SER A 165 -0.07 -16.17 0.32
C SER A 165 -0.33 -14.70 0.00
N LEU A 166 0.35 -13.81 0.72
CA LEU A 166 0.28 -12.38 0.46
C LEU A 166 0.81 -12.04 -0.94
N LEU A 167 1.87 -12.72 -1.41
CA LEU A 167 2.40 -12.50 -2.76
C LEU A 167 1.41 -12.92 -3.87
N GLU A 168 0.70 -14.03 -3.70
CA GLU A 168 -0.39 -14.43 -4.62
C GLU A 168 -1.48 -13.36 -4.65
N TYR A 169 -1.87 -12.82 -3.48
CA TYR A 169 -2.85 -11.74 -3.37
C TYR A 169 -2.40 -10.49 -4.12
N LEU A 170 -1.17 -10.03 -3.91
CA LEU A 170 -0.62 -8.85 -4.59
C LEU A 170 -0.50 -9.03 -6.11
N ASN A 171 -0.40 -10.28 -6.58
CA ASN A 171 -0.35 -10.61 -8.00
C ASN A 171 -1.72 -10.99 -8.59
N SER A 172 -2.81 -10.85 -7.83
CA SER A 172 -4.17 -11.26 -8.25
C SER A 172 -4.26 -12.73 -8.68
N ARG A 173 -3.58 -13.63 -7.95
CA ARG A 173 -3.56 -15.09 -8.18
C ARG A 173 -4.25 -15.89 -7.06
N CYS A 174 -5.07 -15.22 -6.26
CA CYS A 174 -6.10 -15.83 -5.42
C CYS A 174 -7.44 -15.79 -6.19
#